data_AF-A0A1F8KNI2-F1
#
_entry.id   AF-A0A1F8KNI2-F1
#
_cell.length_a   1.000
_cell.length_b   1.000
_cell.length_c   1.000
_cell.angle_alpha   90.00
_cell.angle_beta   90.00
_cell.angle_gamma   90.00
#
_symmetry.space_group_name_H-M   'P 1'
#
loop_
_entity.id
_entity.type
_entity.pdbx_description
1 polymer ?
#
loop_
_entity_poly.entity_id
_entity_poly.type
_entity_poly.pdbx_seq_one_letter_code
_entity_poly.pdbx_strand_id
1 'polypeptide(L)'
;MGKYSKYQKPPKDLKPAMHPIWRGIGCLMAIILPALSYIGALELVKTGLNKGWPIPVNLLGFVQFPEWVWKVSLLAGLLRPIATFPNFLAVIIFTLVILILMSGILSLFYSILYRVVGPPALSPLDAPPIKGRKVKKSR
;
A
#
# COMPACT_ATOMS: atom_id res chain seq x y z
N MET A 1 -57.65 -13.59 -10.90
CA MET A 1 -56.61 -13.59 -9.85
C MET A 1 -55.34 -14.19 -10.44
N GLY A 2 -54.32 -13.35 -10.68
CA GLY A 2 -53.24 -13.61 -11.63
C GLY A 2 -52.11 -14.51 -11.12
N LYS A 3 -51.85 -15.56 -11.90
CA LYS A 3 -50.92 -16.68 -11.71
C LYS A 3 -49.46 -16.39 -12.13
N TYR A 4 -48.86 -15.28 -11.69
CA TYR A 4 -47.44 -15.01 -11.99
C TYR A 4 -46.73 -14.35 -10.79
N SER A 5 -46.35 -15.17 -9.81
CA SER A 5 -45.33 -14.78 -8.84
C SER A 5 -43.99 -14.71 -9.59
N LYS A 6 -43.42 -13.52 -9.72
CA LYS A 6 -42.12 -13.32 -10.35
C LYS A 6 -41.06 -13.98 -9.46
N TYR A 7 -40.40 -15.01 -9.99
CA TYR A 7 -39.25 -15.63 -9.35
C TYR A 7 -38.15 -14.58 -9.14
N GLN A 8 -37.93 -14.18 -7.88
CA GLN A 8 -36.80 -13.35 -7.50
C GLN A 8 -35.58 -14.25 -7.41
N LYS A 9 -34.60 -14.00 -8.30
CA LYS A 9 -33.31 -14.70 -8.23
C LYS A 9 -32.66 -14.35 -6.88
N PRO A 10 -32.24 -15.33 -6.06
CA PRO A 10 -31.51 -15.02 -4.86
C PRO A 10 -30.24 -14.22 -5.22
N PRO A 11 -29.84 -13.24 -4.40
CA PRO A 11 -28.62 -12.49 -4.63
C PRO A 11 -27.47 -13.48 -4.74
N LYS A 12 -26.70 -13.36 -5.83
CA LYS A 12 -25.52 -14.18 -6.11
C LYS A 12 -24.61 -14.16 -4.87
N ASP A 13 -24.30 -15.33 -4.34
CA ASP A 13 -23.46 -15.47 -3.16
C ASP A 13 -22.20 -14.62 -3.31
N LEU A 14 -22.04 -13.68 -2.37
CA LEU A 14 -20.88 -12.83 -2.27
C LEU A 14 -19.68 -13.78 -2.12
N LYS A 15 -18.64 -13.57 -2.95
CA LYS A 15 -17.37 -14.29 -2.83
C LYS A 15 -16.98 -14.38 -1.35
N PRO A 16 -16.48 -15.52 -0.87
CA PRO A 16 -16.19 -15.71 0.55
C PRO A 16 -15.37 -14.52 1.06
N ALA A 17 -15.86 -13.90 2.14
CA ALA A 17 -15.21 -12.76 2.74
C ALA A 17 -13.75 -13.13 3.05
N MET A 18 -12.82 -12.25 2.69
CA MET A 18 -11.40 -12.47 2.92
C MET A 18 -11.16 -12.73 4.42
N HIS A 19 -10.49 -13.84 4.71
CA HIS A 19 -10.39 -14.36 6.08
C HIS A 19 -9.74 -13.32 7.02
N PRO A 20 -10.27 -13.09 8.24
CA PRO A 20 -9.88 -11.98 9.11
C PRO A 20 -8.38 -11.87 9.41
N ILE A 21 -7.68 -13.00 9.49
CA ILE A 21 -6.21 -13.06 9.69
C ILE A 21 -5.45 -12.29 8.60
N TRP A 22 -5.90 -12.38 7.34
CA TRP A 22 -5.25 -11.66 6.23
C TRP A 22 -5.44 -10.14 6.33
N ARG A 23 -6.51 -9.67 6.98
CA ARG A 23 -6.69 -8.24 7.31
C ARG A 23 -5.73 -7.81 8.41
N GLY A 24 -5.48 -8.67 9.41
CA GLY A 24 -4.56 -8.40 10.52
C GLY A 24 -3.10 -8.23 10.06
N ILE A 25 -2.63 -9.11 9.18
CA ILE A 25 -1.28 -8.99 8.60
C ILE A 25 -1.11 -7.67 7.84
N GLY A 26 -2.09 -7.27 7.04
CA GLY A 26 -2.01 -5.99 6.31
C GLY A 26 -1.89 -4.78 7.25
N CYS A 27 -2.63 -4.79 8.36
CA CYS A 27 -2.55 -3.72 9.37
C CYS A 27 -1.16 -3.65 10.02
N LEU A 28 -0.60 -4.79 10.40
CA LEU A 28 0.74 -4.87 10.99
C LEU A 28 1.81 -4.40 9.98
N MET A 29 1.68 -4.77 8.71
CA MET A 29 2.58 -4.34 7.65
C MET A 29 2.52 -2.83 7.39
N ALA A 30 1.35 -2.20 7.55
CA ALA A 30 1.20 -0.76 7.42
C ALA A 30 2.04 0.04 8.44
N ILE A 31 2.44 -0.57 9.55
CA ILE A 31 3.30 0.05 10.57
C ILE A 31 4.76 -0.37 10.36
N ILE A 32 4.99 -1.67 10.14
CA ILE A 32 6.36 -2.22 10.04
C ILE A 32 7.08 -1.72 8.78
N LEU A 33 6.41 -1.67 7.62
CA LEU A 33 7.07 -1.27 6.37
C LEU A 33 7.58 0.18 6.43
N PRO A 34 6.79 1.18 6.84
CA PRO A 34 7.29 2.54 6.99
C PRO A 34 8.45 2.65 7.97
N ALA A 35 8.40 1.93 9.10
CA ALA A 35 9.46 1.95 10.10
C ALA A 35 10.78 1.38 9.54
N LEU A 36 10.73 0.20 8.90
CA LEU A 36 11.91 -0.40 8.27
C LEU A 36 12.44 0.45 7.11
N SER A 37 11.55 1.04 6.33
CA SER A 37 11.93 1.95 5.24
C SER A 37 12.66 3.20 5.76
N TYR A 38 12.21 3.75 6.88
CA TYR A 38 12.86 4.87 7.56
C TYR A 38 14.27 4.55 8.02
N ILE A 39 14.44 3.43 8.72
CA ILE A 39 15.76 2.98 9.18
C ILE A 39 16.69 2.71 7.98
N GLY A 40 16.16 2.06 6.94
CA GLY A 40 16.91 1.79 5.70
C GLY A 40 17.37 3.06 4.99
N ALA A 41 16.51 4.08 4.90
CA ALA A 41 16.87 5.36 4.28
C ALA A 41 17.93 6.12 5.07
N LEU A 42 17.85 6.11 6.41
CA LEU A 42 18.86 6.74 7.26
C LEU A 42 20.26 6.17 6.99
N GLU A 43 20.38 4.84 6.97
CA GLU A 43 21.68 4.21 6.71
C GLU A 43 22.10 4.33 5.25
N LEU A 44 21.16 4.34 4.30
CA LEU A 44 21.47 4.53 2.88
C LEU A 44 22.01 5.94 2.60
N VAL A 45 21.42 6.99 3.19
CA VAL A 45 21.91 8.37 3.05
C VAL A 45 23.28 8.50 3.71
N LYS A 46 23.46 7.97 4.92
CA LYS A 46 24.74 8.03 5.64
C LYS A 46 25.86 7.31 4.89
N THR A 47 25.60 6.09 4.44
CA THR A 47 26.58 5.32 3.65
C THR A 47 26.83 5.93 2.27
N GLY A 48 25.79 6.47 1.64
CA GLY A 48 25.90 7.17 0.36
C GLY A 48 26.79 8.41 0.45
N LEU A 49 26.63 9.22 1.50
CA LEU A 49 27.50 10.38 1.75
C LEU A 49 28.95 9.97 2.02
N ASN A 50 29.16 8.93 2.85
CA ASN A 50 30.50 8.42 3.14
C ASN A 50 31.21 7.86 1.88
N LYS A 51 30.45 7.33 0.92
CA LYS A 51 30.98 6.80 -0.35
C LYS A 51 30.99 7.82 -1.50
N GLY A 52 30.57 9.06 -1.25
CA GLY A 52 30.52 10.11 -2.26
C GLY A 52 29.48 9.87 -3.37
N TRP A 53 28.35 9.22 -3.05
CA TRP A 53 27.26 9.07 -4.02
C TRP A 53 26.74 10.45 -4.46
N PRO A 54 26.41 10.62 -5.76
CA PRO A 54 25.92 11.88 -6.30
C PRO A 54 24.47 12.14 -5.86
N ILE A 55 24.28 12.49 -4.59
CA ILE A 55 22.99 12.95 -4.06
C ILE A 55 22.86 14.44 -4.42
N PRO A 56 21.76 14.87 -5.06
CA PRO A 56 21.59 16.26 -5.43
C PRO A 56 21.68 17.18 -4.21
N VAL A 57 22.46 18.25 -4.32
CA VAL A 57 22.73 19.18 -3.20
C VAL A 57 21.46 19.80 -2.63
N ASN A 58 20.41 19.93 -3.44
CA ASN A 58 19.11 20.45 -3.02
C ASN A 58 18.39 19.56 -1.99
N LEU A 59 18.75 18.27 -1.88
CA LEU A 59 18.21 17.36 -0.87
C LEU A 59 19.05 17.31 0.41
N LEU A 60 20.29 17.84 0.34
CA LEU A 60 21.24 17.85 1.45
C LEU A 60 21.10 19.14 2.26
N GLY A 61 21.46 19.05 3.54
CA GLY A 61 21.35 20.18 4.47
C GLY A 61 20.02 20.23 5.24
N PHE A 62 19.66 21.43 5.67
CA PHE A 62 18.50 21.67 6.54
C PHE A 62 17.29 22.15 5.77
N VAL A 63 16.09 21.83 6.28
CA VAL A 63 14.84 22.30 5.68
C VAL A 63 14.67 23.78 5.97
N GLN A 64 14.62 24.60 4.91
CA GLN A 64 14.35 26.02 5.04
C GLN A 64 12.84 26.28 4.98
N PHE A 65 12.29 26.84 6.04
CA PHE A 65 10.88 27.23 6.11
C PHE A 65 10.71 28.74 5.86
N PRO A 66 9.65 29.16 5.14
CA PRO A 66 9.38 30.57 4.92
C PRO A 66 8.99 31.29 6.23
N GLU A 67 9.31 32.58 6.32
CA GLU A 67 9.22 33.35 7.58
C GLU A 67 7.83 33.36 8.23
N TRP A 68 6.76 33.26 7.44
CA TRP A 68 5.38 33.22 7.96
C TRP A 68 5.11 31.99 8.85
N VAL A 69 5.85 30.89 8.66
CA VAL A 69 5.72 29.66 9.47
C VAL A 69 6.17 29.92 10.91
N TRP A 70 7.18 30.79 11.10
CA TRP A 70 7.71 31.12 12.41
C TRP A 70 6.86 32.13 13.19
N LYS A 71 5.99 32.89 12.49
CA LYS A 71 5.06 33.84 13.14
C LYS A 71 3.96 33.14 13.92
N VAL A 72 3.60 31.92 13.54
CA VAL A 72 2.57 31.13 14.23
C VAL A 72 3.26 30.21 15.25
N SER A 73 3.15 30.56 16.53
CA SER A 73 3.81 29.84 17.65
C SER A 73 3.55 28.32 17.64
N LEU A 74 2.34 27.89 17.28
CA LEU A 74 1.94 26.48 17.23
C LEU A 74 2.65 25.71 16.10
N LEU A 75 2.79 26.33 14.92
CA LEU A 75 3.57 25.75 13.82
C LEU A 75 5.06 25.74 14.17
N ALA A 76 5.58 26.84 14.73
CA ALA A 76 6.98 26.93 15.12
C ALA A 76 7.38 25.80 16.11
N GLY A 77 6.52 25.45 17.07
CA GLY A 77 6.75 24.35 18.00
C GLY A 77 6.87 22.98 17.31
N LEU A 78 6.00 22.70 16.33
CA LEU A 78 5.98 21.43 15.60
C LEU A 78 7.09 21.31 14.55
N LEU A 79 7.44 22.41 13.89
CA LEU A 79 8.40 22.41 12.77
C LEU A 79 9.86 22.60 13.19
N ARG A 80 10.12 23.13 14.40
CA ARG A 80 11.47 23.23 14.97
C ARG A 80 12.28 21.94 14.91
N PRO A 81 11.79 20.78 15.40
CA PRO A 81 12.56 19.54 15.34
C PRO A 81 12.89 19.17 13.90
N ILE A 82 11.93 19.31 12.98
CA ILE A 82 12.09 19.01 11.56
C ILE A 82 13.19 19.87 10.93
N ALA A 83 13.25 21.16 11.28
CA ALA A 83 14.26 22.08 10.77
C ALA A 83 15.69 21.74 11.22
N THR A 84 15.84 21.11 12.40
CA THR A 84 17.16 20.77 12.96
C THR A 84 17.74 19.44 12.48
N PHE A 85 16.95 18.58 11.86
CA PHE A 85 17.46 17.28 11.37
C PHE A 85 18.27 17.46 10.08
N PRO A 86 19.53 16.99 10.03
CA PRO A 86 20.36 17.08 8.83
C PRO A 86 19.84 16.13 7.75
N ASN A 87 19.87 16.59 6.49
CA ASN A 87 19.51 15.81 5.29
C ASN A 87 18.09 15.21 5.35
N PHE A 88 17.18 15.86 6.08
CA PHE A 88 15.83 15.35 6.30
C PHE A 88 15.06 15.08 5.00
N LEU A 89 15.20 15.96 4.00
CA LEU A 89 14.56 15.77 2.69
C LEU A 89 15.11 14.56 1.94
N ALA A 90 16.43 14.35 1.94
CA ALA A 90 17.03 13.15 1.38
C ALA A 90 16.44 11.90 2.04
N VAL A 91 16.42 11.87 3.38
CA VAL A 91 15.88 10.74 4.13
C VAL A 91 14.42 10.46 3.75
N ILE A 92 13.54 11.47 3.73
CA ILE A 92 12.13 11.29 3.33
C ILE A 92 11.98 10.79 1.90
N ILE A 93 12.75 11.30 0.96
CA ILE A 93 12.63 10.88 -0.44
C ILE A 93 13.09 9.43 -0.58
N PHE A 94 14.21 9.08 0.05
CA PHE A 94 14.68 7.69 0.09
C PHE A 94 13.74 6.77 0.85
N THR A 95 13.08 7.19 1.93
CA THR A 95 12.07 6.37 2.61
C THR A 95 10.90 6.07 1.71
N LEU A 96 10.41 7.05 0.94
CA LEU A 96 9.30 6.81 0.01
C LEU A 96 9.73 5.84 -1.10
N VAL A 97 10.93 6.01 -1.65
CA VAL A 97 11.47 5.11 -2.67
C VAL A 97 11.64 3.68 -2.13
N ILE A 98 12.26 3.52 -0.95
CA ILE A 98 12.45 2.21 -0.32
C ILE A 98 11.10 1.59 0.06
N LEU A 99 10.14 2.39 0.50
CA LEU A 99 8.80 1.91 0.87
C LEU A 99 8.06 1.38 -0.36
N ILE A 100 8.11 2.09 -1.49
CA ILE A 100 7.53 1.63 -2.76
C ILE A 100 8.23 0.34 -3.21
N LEU A 101 9.55 0.28 -3.13
CA LEU A 101 10.31 -0.93 -3.50
C LEU A 101 9.97 -2.12 -2.60
N MET A 102 9.98 -1.95 -1.28
CA MET A 102 9.67 -3.00 -0.31
C MET A 102 8.23 -3.48 -0.42
N SER A 103 7.27 -2.56 -0.53
CA SER A 103 5.86 -2.92 -0.73
C SER A 103 5.64 -3.62 -2.08
N GLY A 104 6.32 -3.18 -3.13
CA GLY A 104 6.30 -3.83 -4.44
C GLY A 104 6.84 -5.26 -4.41
N ILE A 105 8.02 -5.46 -3.83
CA ILE A 105 8.63 -6.79 -3.66
C ILE A 105 7.69 -7.69 -2.85
N LEU A 106 7.15 -7.19 -1.76
CA LEU A 106 6.27 -7.96 -0.89
C LEU A 106 4.92 -8.29 -1.54
N SER A 107 4.41 -7.41 -2.39
CA SER A 107 3.24 -7.67 -3.24
C SER A 107 3.50 -8.82 -4.21
N LEU A 108 4.68 -8.86 -4.83
CA LEU A 108 5.08 -9.97 -5.70
C LEU A 108 5.15 -11.29 -4.91
N PHE A 109 5.82 -11.29 -3.76
CA PHE A 109 5.87 -12.46 -2.87
C PHE A 109 4.47 -12.93 -2.47
N TYR A 110 3.60 -12.01 -2.07
CA TYR A 110 2.23 -12.32 -1.69
C TYR A 110 1.45 -12.94 -2.85
N SER A 111 1.61 -12.41 -4.07
CA SER A 111 0.93 -12.94 -5.25
C SER A 111 1.33 -14.38 -5.57
N ILE A 112 2.62 -14.71 -5.41
CA ILE A 112 3.15 -16.06 -5.63
C ILE A 112 2.61 -16.99 -4.55
N LEU A 113 2.64 -16.57 -3.28
CA LEU A 113 2.16 -17.36 -2.16
C LEU A 113 0.65 -17.64 -2.29
N TYR A 114 -0.14 -16.64 -2.69
CA TYR A 114 -1.57 -16.81 -2.91
C TYR A 114 -1.87 -17.71 -4.11
N ARG A 115 -1.00 -17.74 -5.13
CA ARG A 115 -1.15 -18.67 -6.25
C ARG A 115 -0.90 -20.12 -5.87
N VAL A 116 0.00 -20.37 -4.92
CA VAL A 116 0.37 -21.73 -4.49
C VAL A 116 -0.56 -22.26 -3.39
N VAL A 117 -0.91 -21.41 -2.41
CA VAL A 117 -1.65 -21.81 -1.20
C VAL A 117 -3.12 -21.38 -1.25
N GLY A 118 -3.51 -20.61 -2.27
CA GLY A 118 -4.87 -20.08 -2.39
C GLY A 118 -5.92 -21.18 -2.59
N PRO A 119 -7.16 -20.96 -2.10
CA PRO A 119 -8.25 -21.90 -2.30
C PRO A 119 -8.61 -22.06 -3.79
N PRO A 120 -9.13 -23.22 -4.20
CA PRO A 120 -9.59 -23.44 -5.57
C PRO A 120 -10.67 -22.42 -5.96
N ALA A 121 -10.69 -22.00 -7.23
CA ALA A 121 -11.60 -20.97 -7.72
C ALA A 121 -13.08 -21.36 -7.67
N LEU A 122 -13.38 -22.65 -7.58
CA LEU A 122 -14.73 -23.20 -7.48
C LEU A 122 -14.88 -23.83 -6.09
N SER A 123 -15.96 -23.48 -5.40
CA SER A 123 -16.37 -24.20 -4.19
C SER A 123 -16.72 -25.65 -4.53
N PRO A 124 -16.62 -26.61 -3.59
CA PRO A 124 -17.02 -28.00 -3.83
C PRO A 124 -18.47 -28.18 -4.31
N LEU A 125 -19.33 -27.20 -4.04
CA LEU A 125 -20.74 -27.19 -4.44
C LEU A 125 -21.01 -26.37 -5.73
N ASP A 126 -20.00 -25.69 -6.28
CA ASP A 126 -20.16 -24.83 -7.45
C ASP A 126 -20.04 -25.63 -8.75
N ALA A 127 -21.03 -25.47 -9.64
CA ALA A 127 -20.95 -25.99 -11.00
C ALA A 127 -19.95 -25.17 -11.83
N PRO A 128 -19.12 -25.80 -12.69
CA PRO A 128 -18.19 -25.08 -13.56
C PRO A 128 -18.95 -24.12 -14.48
N PRO A 129 -18.38 -22.94 -14.80
CA PRO A 129 -19.05 -21.95 -15.64
C PRO A 129 -19.33 -22.51 -17.03
N ILE A 130 -20.59 -22.42 -17.48
CA ILE A 130 -21.02 -22.87 -18.81
C ILE A 130 -20.36 -21.99 -19.88
N LYS A 131 -19.30 -22.48 -20.51
CA LYS A 131 -18.68 -21.81 -21.67
C LYS A 131 -19.61 -21.93 -22.87
N GLY A 132 -20.10 -20.80 -23.40
CA GLY A 132 -20.67 -20.74 -24.75
C GLY A 132 -22.20 -20.61 -24.90
N ARG A 133 -22.98 -20.29 -23.85
CA ARG A 133 -24.42 -20.06 -24.03
C ARG A 133 -24.68 -18.71 -24.73
N LYS A 134 -24.72 -18.71 -26.07
CA LYS A 134 -25.27 -17.60 -26.86
C LYS A 134 -26.72 -17.42 -26.43
N VAL A 135 -27.01 -16.34 -25.69
CA VAL A 135 -28.38 -15.97 -25.34
C VAL A 135 -29.07 -15.58 -26.66
N LYS A 136 -29.97 -16.43 -27.16
CA LYS A 136 -30.87 -16.05 -28.25
C LYS A 136 -31.78 -14.95 -27.68
N LYS A 137 -31.57 -13.71 -28.11
CA LYS A 137 -32.51 -12.60 -27.88
C LYS A 137 -33.83 -12.99 -28.57
N SER A 138 -34.87 -13.26 -27.79
CA SER A 138 -36.23 -13.32 -28.33
C SER A 138 -36.60 -11.90 -28.77
N ARG A 139 -37.03 -11.76 -30.03
CA ARG A 139 -37.71 -10.56 -30.53
C ARG A 139 -39.06 -10.40 -29.85
#